data_AF-A0AAP6MMZ3-F1
#
_entry.id   AF-A0AAP6MMZ3-F1
#
_cell.length_a   1.000
_cell.length_b   1.000
_cell.length_c   1.000
_cell.angle_alpha   90.00
_cell.angle_beta   90.00
_cell.angle_gamma   90.00
#
_symmetry.space_group_name_H-M   'P 1'
#
loop_
_entity.id
_entity.type
_entity.pdbx_description
1 polymer ?
#
loop_
_entity_poly.entity_id
_entity_poly.type
_entity_poly.pdbx_seq_one_letter_code
_entity_poly.pdbx_strand_id
1 'polypeptide(L)'
;MPEQQMEQQEQEAEEDAIFGELDREEVDAFASVHYRVVELERDFVQRLRNRDEGQDAGEMQREMTRERLEMIREAGLDSESYQRVRSAMARNEALRDYIEEQELEHRADND
;
A
#
# COMPACT_ATOMS: atom_id res chain seq x y z
N MET A 1 32.58 8.73 -23.06
CA MET A 1 31.73 8.58 -21.86
C MET A 1 30.58 7.63 -22.19
N PRO A 2 30.83 6.31 -22.27
CA PRO A 2 29.80 5.30 -22.54
C PRO A 2 29.19 4.66 -21.28
N GLU A 3 29.86 4.76 -20.13
CA GLU A 3 29.44 4.09 -18.88
C GLU A 3 28.17 4.73 -18.28
N GLN A 4 28.09 6.06 -18.23
CA GLN A 4 26.90 6.78 -17.72
C GLN A 4 25.62 6.55 -18.56
N GLN A 5 25.75 6.17 -19.83
CA GLN A 5 24.60 5.86 -20.69
C GLN A 5 24.10 4.43 -20.50
N MET A 6 24.96 3.50 -20.09
CA MET A 6 24.54 2.13 -19.78
C MET A 6 23.84 2.08 -18.42
N GLU A 7 24.36 2.78 -17.41
CA GLU A 7 23.74 2.82 -16.07
C GLU A 7 22.32 3.41 -16.07
N GLN A 8 22.06 4.45 -16.87
CA GLN A 8 20.70 5.00 -17.01
C GLN A 8 19.73 4.02 -17.68
N GLN A 9 20.21 3.30 -18.70
CA GLN A 9 19.37 2.40 -19.47
C GLN A 9 19.03 1.11 -18.70
N GLU A 10 19.93 0.66 -17.82
CA GLU A 10 19.67 -0.44 -16.88
C GLU A 10 18.65 -0.03 -15.79
N GLN A 11 18.75 1.19 -15.26
CA GLN A 11 17.78 1.71 -14.28
C GLN A 11 16.38 1.85 -14.87
N GLU A 12 16.24 2.43 -16.07
CA GLU A 12 14.92 2.57 -16.72
C GLU A 12 14.27 1.20 -17.00
N ALA A 13 15.06 0.19 -17.37
CA ALA A 13 14.56 -1.17 -17.61
C ALA A 13 14.12 -1.88 -16.31
N GLU A 14 14.80 -1.61 -15.20
CA GLU A 14 14.45 -2.13 -13.89
C GLU A 14 13.18 -1.46 -13.35
N GLU A 15 13.05 -0.13 -13.48
CA GLU A 15 11.84 0.60 -13.10
C GLU A 15 10.62 0.14 -13.92
N ASP A 16 10.76 -0.05 -15.24
CA ASP A 16 9.66 -0.56 -16.08
C ASP A 16 9.24 -2.00 -15.68
N ALA A 17 10.19 -2.84 -15.26
CA ALA A 17 9.88 -4.18 -14.78
C ALA A 17 9.12 -4.19 -13.44
N ILE A 18 9.42 -3.24 -12.56
CA ILE A 18 8.80 -3.11 -11.23
C ILE A 18 7.42 -2.43 -11.35
N PHE A 19 7.37 -1.25 -11.95
CA PHE A 19 6.18 -0.38 -11.94
C PHE A 19 5.28 -0.61 -13.17
N GLY A 20 5.86 -0.94 -14.32
CA GLY A 20 5.14 -1.07 -15.59
C GLY A 20 4.35 0.20 -15.92
N GLU A 21 3.02 0.10 -15.95
CA GLU A 21 2.12 1.23 -16.23
C GLU A 21 1.74 2.04 -14.97
N LEU A 22 2.23 1.67 -13.78
CA LEU A 22 1.93 2.38 -12.54
C LEU A 22 2.83 3.61 -12.38
N ASP A 23 2.27 4.65 -11.78
CA ASP A 23 3.05 5.81 -11.38
C ASP A 23 3.83 5.51 -10.09
N ARG A 24 5.11 5.88 -10.05
CA ARG A 24 5.99 5.62 -8.91
C ARG A 24 5.52 6.37 -7.66
N GLU A 25 5.04 7.61 -7.79
CA GLU A 25 4.51 8.38 -6.66
C GLU A 25 3.27 7.69 -6.07
N GLU A 26 2.42 7.09 -6.92
CA GLU A 26 1.28 6.30 -6.45
C GLU A 26 1.72 5.03 -5.69
N VAL A 27 2.79 4.38 -6.13
CA VAL A 27 3.33 3.16 -5.50
C VAL A 27 4.01 3.48 -4.17
N ASP A 28 4.79 4.55 -4.10
CA ASP A 28 5.46 5.00 -2.87
C ASP A 28 4.43 5.43 -1.82
N ALA A 29 3.44 6.24 -2.23
CA ALA A 29 2.33 6.60 -1.36
C ALA A 29 1.53 5.37 -0.90
N PHE A 30 1.38 4.36 -1.76
CA PHE A 30 0.73 3.10 -1.40
C PHE A 30 1.52 2.37 -0.33
N ALA A 31 2.84 2.21 -0.50
CA ALA A 31 3.70 1.55 0.48
C ALA A 31 3.66 2.25 1.85
N SER A 32 3.61 3.59 1.87
CA SER A 32 3.53 4.37 3.12
C SER A 32 2.28 4.08 3.97
N VAL A 33 1.18 3.61 3.35
CA VAL A 33 -0.13 3.47 4.00
C VAL A 33 -0.65 2.04 4.01
N HIS A 34 -0.20 1.19 3.09
CA HIS A 34 -0.73 -0.17 2.92
C HIS A 34 -0.60 -0.98 4.21
N TYR A 35 0.54 -0.90 4.87
CA TYR A 35 0.76 -1.56 6.14
C TYR A 35 -0.25 -1.14 7.22
N ARG A 36 -0.54 0.16 7.36
CA ARG A 36 -1.51 0.69 8.33
C ARG A 36 -2.93 0.22 8.02
N VAL A 37 -3.28 0.15 6.73
CA VAL A 37 -4.57 -0.39 6.29
C VAL A 37 -4.67 -1.88 6.61
N VAL A 38 -3.60 -2.66 6.43
CA VAL A 38 -3.58 -4.08 6.80
C VAL A 38 -3.71 -4.27 8.31
N GLU A 39 -3.06 -3.43 9.12
CA GLU A 39 -3.21 -3.45 10.58
C GLU A 39 -4.63 -3.09 11.02
N LEU A 40 -5.22 -2.04 10.44
CA LEU A 40 -6.62 -1.67 10.66
C LEU A 40 -7.57 -2.83 10.34
N GLU A 41 -7.38 -3.50 9.20
CA GLU A 41 -8.19 -4.66 8.81
C GLU A 41 -8.02 -5.83 9.80
N ARG A 42 -6.79 -6.09 10.27
CA ARG A 42 -6.52 -7.12 11.29
C ARG A 42 -7.18 -6.81 12.62
N ASP A 43 -7.07 -5.58 13.09
CA ASP A 43 -7.69 -5.09 14.32
C ASP A 43 -9.21 -5.17 14.24
N PHE A 44 -9.79 -4.75 13.11
CA PHE A 44 -11.22 -4.88 12.86
C PHE A 44 -11.69 -6.33 12.95
N VAL A 45 -10.98 -7.27 12.32
CA VAL A 45 -11.31 -8.71 12.40
C VAL A 45 -11.26 -9.21 13.84
N GLN A 46 -10.30 -8.77 14.65
CA GLN A 46 -10.22 -9.13 16.07
C GLN A 46 -11.39 -8.54 16.87
N ARG A 47 -11.68 -7.24 16.70
CA ARG A 47 -12.83 -6.57 17.35
C ARG A 47 -14.15 -7.24 16.96
N LEU A 48 -14.32 -7.61 15.70
CA LEU A 48 -15.54 -8.27 15.21
C LEU A 48 -15.74 -9.65 15.81
N ARG A 49 -14.65 -10.40 16.06
CA ARG A 49 -14.67 -11.72 16.73
C ARG A 49 -14.97 -11.62 18.22
N ASN A 50 -14.49 -10.56 18.86
CA ASN A 50 -14.64 -10.31 20.29
C ASN A 50 -15.87 -9.45 20.63
N ARG A 51 -16.72 -9.15 19.65
CA ARG A 51 -17.86 -8.25 19.86
C ARG A 51 -18.88 -8.89 20.80
N ASP A 52 -19.44 -8.07 21.67
CA ASP A 52 -20.63 -8.44 22.43
C ASP A 52 -21.86 -8.48 21.49
N GLU A 53 -22.88 -9.29 21.83
CA GLU A 53 -24.11 -9.44 21.03
C GLU A 53 -24.86 -8.11 20.79
N GLY A 54 -24.55 -7.05 21.56
CA GLY A 54 -25.12 -5.71 21.41
C GLY A 54 -24.40 -4.76 20.46
N GLN A 55 -23.22 -5.12 19.92
CA GLN A 55 -22.51 -4.28 18.95
C GLN A 55 -22.99 -4.54 17.52
N ASP A 56 -23.41 -3.46 16.83
CA ASP A 56 -23.80 -3.53 15.42
C ASP A 56 -22.56 -3.71 14.52
N ALA A 57 -22.39 -4.93 14.00
CA ALA A 57 -21.33 -5.25 13.05
C ALA A 57 -21.33 -4.32 11.82
N GLY A 58 -22.51 -3.83 11.41
CA GLY A 58 -22.65 -2.86 10.32
C GLY A 58 -22.11 -1.48 10.68
N GLU A 59 -22.19 -1.05 11.93
CA GLU A 59 -21.58 0.19 12.40
C GLU A 59 -20.05 0.08 12.42
N MET A 60 -19.53 -1.02 12.96
CA MET A 60 -18.08 -1.27 12.99
C MET A 60 -17.50 -1.34 11.55
N GLN A 61 -18.23 -1.94 10.61
CA GLN A 61 -17.79 -1.99 9.20
C GLN A 61 -17.77 -0.59 8.56
N ARG A 62 -18.74 0.28 8.88
CA ARG A 62 -18.76 1.66 8.40
C ARG A 62 -17.61 2.49 8.96
N GLU A 63 -17.31 2.31 10.25
CA GLU A 63 -16.18 2.96 10.92
C GLU A 63 -14.85 2.55 10.28
N MET A 64 -14.59 1.24 10.14
CA MET A 64 -13.40 0.72 9.45
C MET A 64 -13.28 1.26 8.01
N THR A 65 -14.38 1.28 7.27
CA THR A 65 -14.36 1.80 5.90
C THR A 65 -14.00 3.28 5.87
N ARG A 66 -14.49 4.08 6.83
CA ARG A 66 -14.16 5.49 6.94
C ARG A 66 -12.69 5.69 7.28
N GLU A 67 -12.19 5.02 8.30
CA GLU A 67 -10.79 5.09 8.73
C GLU A 67 -9.84 4.68 7.59
N ARG A 68 -10.16 3.60 6.88
CA ARG A 68 -9.39 3.17 5.71
C ARG A 68 -9.33 4.26 4.63
N LEU A 69 -10.47 4.88 4.31
CA LEU A 69 -10.53 5.94 3.29
C LEU A 69 -9.78 7.20 3.73
N GLU A 70 -9.80 7.51 5.02
CA GLU A 70 -9.06 8.64 5.59
C GLU A 70 -7.55 8.40 5.50
N MET A 71 -7.06 7.22 5.90
CA MET A 71 -5.64 6.85 5.77
C MET A 71 -5.14 6.95 4.32
N ILE A 72 -5.89 6.38 3.38
CA ILE A 72 -5.53 6.44 1.95
C ILE A 72 -5.43 7.90 1.48
N ARG A 73 -6.37 8.76 1.89
CA ARG A 73 -6.37 10.17 1.54
C ARG A 73 -5.21 10.93 2.18
N GLU A 74 -4.88 10.65 3.44
CA GLU A 74 -3.75 11.28 4.14
C GLU A 74 -2.42 10.98 3.47
N ALA A 75 -2.28 9.80 2.86
CA ALA A 75 -1.13 9.42 2.04
C ALA A 75 -1.10 10.09 0.65
N GLY A 76 -2.10 10.93 0.32
CA GLY A 76 -2.19 11.57 -0.99
C GLY A 76 -2.78 10.69 -2.10
N LEU A 77 -3.27 9.50 -1.75
CA LEU A 77 -3.90 8.59 -2.69
C LEU A 77 -5.43 8.74 -2.70
N ASP A 78 -6.03 8.37 -3.82
CA ASP A 78 -7.44 8.03 -3.88
C ASP A 78 -7.67 6.51 -3.79
N SER A 79 -8.92 6.12 -3.59
CA SER A 79 -9.29 4.71 -3.42
C SER A 79 -9.11 3.87 -4.68
N GLU A 80 -9.21 4.49 -5.86
CA GLU A 80 -9.01 3.82 -7.14
C GLU A 80 -7.53 3.53 -7.36
N SER A 81 -6.65 4.51 -7.16
CA SER A 81 -5.20 4.34 -7.25
C SER A 81 -4.70 3.31 -6.22
N TYR A 82 -5.17 3.39 -4.97
CA TYR A 82 -4.86 2.37 -3.96
C TYR A 82 -5.26 0.97 -4.42
N GLN A 83 -6.47 0.82 -4.98
CA GLN A 83 -6.95 -0.49 -5.44
C GLN A 83 -6.19 -0.98 -6.68
N ARG A 84 -5.78 -0.07 -7.56
CA ARG A 84 -4.98 -0.37 -8.75
C ARG A 84 -3.63 -0.95 -8.34
N VAL A 85 -2.88 -0.25 -7.48
CA VAL A 85 -1.58 -0.71 -6.97
C VAL A 85 -1.73 -2.03 -6.22
N ARG A 86 -2.71 -2.15 -5.32
CA ARG A 86 -3.00 -3.41 -4.60
C ARG A 86 -3.25 -4.58 -5.55
N SER A 87 -3.97 -4.35 -6.65
CA SER A 87 -4.28 -5.39 -7.62
C SER A 87 -3.08 -5.76 -8.49
N ALA A 88 -2.20 -4.80 -8.78
CA ALA A 88 -0.94 -5.04 -9.47
C ALA A 88 0.05 -5.81 -8.58
N MET A 89 0.18 -5.46 -7.30
CA MET A 89 1.02 -6.15 -6.32
C MET A 89 0.65 -7.64 -6.15
N ALA A 90 -0.62 -7.99 -6.36
CA ALA A 90 -1.06 -9.39 -6.32
C ALA A 90 -0.48 -10.25 -7.46
N ARG A 91 -0.13 -9.63 -8.59
CA ARG A 91 0.31 -10.31 -9.83
C ARG A 91 1.76 -10.02 -10.24
N ASN A 92 2.38 -8.97 -9.68
CA ASN A 92 3.77 -8.60 -9.92
C ASN A 92 4.58 -8.82 -8.63
N GLU A 93 5.48 -9.80 -8.67
CA GLU A 93 6.36 -10.14 -7.54
C GLU A 93 7.39 -9.04 -7.28
N ALA A 94 8.00 -8.46 -8.32
CA ALA A 94 8.97 -7.38 -8.17
C ALA A 94 8.35 -6.13 -7.52
N LEU A 95 7.11 -5.79 -7.92
CA LEU A 95 6.35 -4.70 -7.27
C LEU A 95 6.04 -5.01 -5.80
N ARG A 96 5.74 -6.28 -5.48
CA ARG A 96 5.49 -6.68 -4.09
C ARG A 96 6.74 -6.54 -3.25
N ASP A 97 7.86 -7.05 -3.73
CA ASP A 97 9.14 -6.97 -3.02
C ASP A 97 9.54 -5.51 -2.79
N TYR A 98 9.36 -4.65 -3.80
CA TYR A 98 9.56 -3.20 -3.67
C TYR A 98 8.67 -2.59 -2.57
N ILE A 99 7.36 -2.86 -2.59
CA ILE A 99 6.44 -2.34 -1.59
C ILE A 99 6.79 -2.86 -0.19
N GLU A 100 7.15 -4.14 -0.04
CA GLU A 100 7.55 -4.72 1.25
C GLU A 100 8.84 -4.07 1.80
N GLU A 101 9.81 -3.77 0.93
CA GLU A 101 11.01 -3.02 1.31
C GLU A 101 10.67 -1.60 1.76
N GLN A 102 9.86 -0.87 1.00
CA GLN A 102 9.43 0.49 1.35
C GLN A 102 8.59 0.53 2.64
N GLU A 103 7.72 -0.46 2.87
CA GLU A 103 6.97 -0.59 4.12
C GLU A 103 7.88 -0.78 5.34
N LEU A 104 8.99 -1.51 5.20
CA LEU A 104 9.95 -1.71 6.28
C LEU A 104 10.68 -0.41 6.62
N GLU A 105 11.07 0.38 5.62
CA GLU A 105 11.69 1.70 5.82
C GLU A 105 10.72 2.64 6.54
N HIS A 106 9.47 2.73 6.07
CA HIS A 106 8.47 3.59 6.69
C HIS A 106 8.11 3.18 8.12
N ARG A 107 8.15 1.89 8.46
CA ARG A 107 7.96 1.44 9.84
C ARG A 107 9.14 1.81 10.74
N ALA A 108 10.37 1.68 10.25
CA ALA A 108 11.57 2.03 11.00
C ALA A 108 11.63 3.52 11.35
N ASP A 109 11.05 4.39 10.52
CA ASP A 109 11.00 5.84 10.77
C ASP A 109 9.89 6.27 11.76
N ASN A 110 8.93 5.40 12.07
CA ASN A 110 7.78 5.69 12.94
C ASN A 110 7.84 5.02 14.33
N ASP A 111 8.87 4.22 14.62
CA ASP A 111 9.20 3.64 15.96
C ASP A 111 10.22 4.49 16.73
#